data_AF-A0A6G2D5C3-F1
#
_entry.id   AF-A0A6G2D5C3-F1
#
_cell.length_a   1.000
_cell.length_b   1.000
_cell.length_c   1.000
_cell.angle_alpha   90.00
_cell.angle_beta   90.00
_cell.angle_gamma   90.00
#
_symmetry.space_group_name_H-M   'P 1'
#
loop_
_entity.id
_entity.type
_entity.pdbx_description
1 polymer ?
#
loop_
_entity_poly.entity_id
_entity_poly.type
_entity_poly.pdbx_seq_one_letter_code
_entity_poly.pdbx_strand_id
1 'polypeptide(L)'
;GWFGHRKDDKISLGDWVTDRSRLPEGIGFLADEIHKIGLQFGLWFEPEMISIDSDLYKNHADWTIHLLDREKSVGRNQYVLDLTRQEVVDYLFDSISKIIIKTNLDYIKWDMNRHITDIYSIELDSEQQMEFGHRYILGLYQLLDRLITKFPSVLFESCSSGGGRFDLGLMYYAPQAWTSDDT
;
A
#
# COMPACT_ATOMS: atom_id res chain seq x y z
N GLY A 1 6.39 10.12 2.13
CA GLY A 1 7.17 10.47 0.92
C GLY A 1 8.65 10.13 1.01
N TRP A 2 9.02 8.98 1.59
CA TRP A 2 10.41 8.49 1.62
C TRP A 2 10.80 7.76 0.32
N PHE A 3 9.85 7.62 -0.61
CA PHE A 3 9.92 6.70 -1.75
C PHE A 3 9.69 7.38 -3.10
N GLY A 4 10.09 6.69 -4.16
CA GLY A 4 10.03 7.14 -5.55
C GLY A 4 10.67 8.52 -5.70
N HIS A 5 9.86 9.47 -6.15
CA HIS A 5 10.20 10.88 -6.22
C HIS A 5 9.10 11.73 -5.57
N ARG A 6 8.52 11.22 -4.47
CA ARG A 6 7.30 11.77 -3.87
C ARG A 6 7.54 13.11 -3.17
N LYS A 7 7.22 14.20 -3.88
CA LYS A 7 7.27 15.60 -3.41
C LYS A 7 5.92 16.10 -2.88
N ASP A 8 4.82 15.56 -3.39
CA ASP A 8 3.45 15.88 -2.97
C ASP A 8 2.56 14.61 -2.96
N ASP A 9 1.24 14.78 -2.95
CA ASP A 9 0.28 13.68 -2.97
C ASP A 9 -0.13 13.21 -4.38
N LYS A 10 0.50 13.73 -5.45
CA LYS A 10 0.10 13.46 -6.84
C LYS A 10 0.94 12.37 -7.52
N ILE A 11 2.09 12.03 -6.95
CA ILE A 11 3.13 11.27 -7.63
C ILE A 11 3.68 10.09 -6.79
N SER A 12 4.24 9.10 -7.49
CA SER A 12 4.99 7.95 -6.96
C SER A 12 4.23 6.89 -6.15
N LEU A 13 2.91 6.97 -5.94
CA LEU A 13 2.19 5.82 -5.36
C LEU A 13 2.35 4.60 -6.26
N GLY A 14 2.68 3.46 -5.64
CA GLY A 14 3.09 2.24 -6.32
C GLY A 14 4.60 1.99 -6.27
N ASP A 15 5.43 3.04 -6.26
CA ASP A 15 6.90 2.92 -6.36
C ASP A 15 7.56 2.83 -4.97
N TRP A 16 7.50 1.67 -4.32
CA TRP A 16 8.04 1.44 -2.97
C TRP A 16 9.57 1.27 -2.92
N VAL A 17 10.30 2.21 -3.50
CA VAL A 17 11.77 2.27 -3.53
C VAL A 17 12.25 3.59 -2.94
N THR A 18 13.41 3.62 -2.26
CA THR A 18 13.88 4.84 -1.59
C THR A 18 14.12 6.00 -2.55
N ASP A 19 13.62 7.19 -2.20
CA ASP A 19 14.02 8.45 -2.85
C ASP A 19 15.45 8.84 -2.40
N ARG A 20 16.45 8.55 -3.23
CA ARG A 20 17.85 8.88 -2.96
C ARG A 20 18.16 10.37 -3.05
N SER A 21 17.29 11.19 -3.63
CA SER A 21 17.49 12.64 -3.60
C SER A 21 17.27 13.21 -2.20
N ARG A 22 16.41 12.58 -1.40
CA ARG A 22 16.12 12.92 -0.01
C ARG A 22 16.94 12.14 0.99
N LEU A 23 17.21 10.87 0.69
CA LEU A 23 17.97 9.95 1.53
C LEU A 23 19.16 9.42 0.71
N PRO A 24 20.26 10.19 0.57
CA PRO A 24 21.40 9.84 -0.29
C PRO A 24 21.97 8.45 0.01
N GLU A 25 22.16 8.15 1.29
CA GLU A 25 22.64 6.85 1.80
C GLU A 25 21.56 5.75 1.79
N GLY A 26 20.31 6.13 1.51
CA GLY A 26 19.15 5.25 1.46
C GLY A 26 18.46 5.05 2.80
N ILE A 27 17.29 4.42 2.76
CA ILE A 27 16.44 4.23 3.95
C ILE A 27 17.03 3.23 4.95
N GLY A 28 17.83 2.28 4.47
CA GLY A 28 18.52 1.31 5.32
C GLY A 28 19.54 1.97 6.24
N PHE A 29 20.33 2.91 5.72
CA PHE A 29 21.27 3.69 6.54
C PHE A 29 20.54 4.49 7.63
N LEU A 30 19.43 5.14 7.28
CA LEU A 30 18.62 5.87 8.27
C LEU A 30 18.08 4.93 9.37
N ALA A 31 17.60 3.75 8.99
CA ALA A 31 17.12 2.75 9.93
C ALA A 31 18.25 2.29 10.87
N ASP A 32 19.42 1.96 10.33
CA ASP A 32 20.60 1.54 11.10
C ASP A 32 21.03 2.60 12.12
N GLU A 33 21.05 3.89 11.73
CA GLU A 33 21.41 4.98 12.65
C GLU A 33 20.37 5.16 13.77
N ILE A 34 19.07 4.98 13.46
CA ILE A 34 17.98 5.04 14.46
C ILE A 34 18.09 3.87 15.44
N HIS A 35 18.38 2.66 14.95
CA HIS A 35 18.60 1.50 15.81
C HIS A 35 19.85 1.66 16.69
N LYS A 36 20.94 2.26 16.18
CA LYS A 36 22.17 2.51 16.96
C LYS A 36 21.95 3.42 18.17
N ILE A 37 20.99 4.34 18.10
CA ILE A 37 20.62 5.20 19.24
C ILE A 37 19.56 4.57 20.16
N GLY A 38 19.20 3.30 19.91
CA GLY A 38 18.30 2.52 20.76
C GLY A 38 16.81 2.76 20.50
N LEU A 39 16.45 3.41 19.38
CA LEU A 39 15.05 3.60 18.99
C LEU A 39 14.63 2.54 17.97
N GLN A 40 13.34 2.22 17.98
CA GLN A 40 12.71 1.43 16.92
C GLN A 40 12.44 2.29 15.69
N PHE A 41 12.43 1.66 14.52
CA PHE A 41 12.21 2.32 13.24
C PHE A 41 10.88 1.91 12.61
N GLY A 42 10.09 2.91 12.23
CA GLY A 42 8.77 2.73 11.63
C GLY A 42 8.63 3.44 10.28
N LEU A 43 7.85 2.85 9.38
CA LEU A 43 7.58 3.43 8.06
C LEU A 43 6.08 3.45 7.73
N TRP A 44 5.69 4.46 6.96
CA TRP A 44 4.36 4.57 6.37
C TRP A 44 4.35 3.98 4.95
N PHE A 45 3.28 3.27 4.63
CA PHE A 45 2.96 2.77 3.30
C PHE A 45 1.49 3.03 2.96
N GLU A 46 1.17 3.10 1.68
CA GLU A 46 -0.21 3.11 1.16
C GLU A 46 -0.32 2.12 -0.01
N PRO A 47 -0.20 0.81 0.25
CA PRO A 47 0.09 -0.21 -0.77
C PRO A 47 -0.97 -0.38 -1.83
N GLU A 48 -2.21 -0.03 -1.50
CA GLU A 48 -3.39 -0.26 -2.32
C GLU A 48 -3.54 0.77 -3.45
N MET A 49 -2.65 1.76 -3.52
CA MET A 49 -2.81 2.93 -4.37
C MET A 49 -1.71 3.05 -5.42
N ILE A 50 -2.06 3.71 -6.52
CA ILE A 50 -1.18 3.96 -7.66
C ILE A 50 -1.39 5.39 -8.20
N SER A 51 -0.28 6.07 -8.54
CA SER A 51 -0.28 7.37 -9.23
C SER A 51 -0.04 7.18 -10.72
N ILE A 52 -0.65 8.01 -11.59
CA ILE A 52 -0.32 8.02 -13.03
C ILE A 52 1.16 8.32 -13.24
N ASP A 53 1.72 9.27 -12.49
CA ASP A 53 3.15 9.53 -12.47
C ASP A 53 3.84 8.59 -11.47
N SER A 54 3.93 7.32 -11.86
CA SER A 54 4.72 6.27 -11.20
C SER A 54 5.32 5.35 -12.25
N ASP A 55 6.44 4.70 -11.92
CA ASP A 55 7.01 3.68 -12.79
C ASP A 55 6.12 2.43 -12.82
N LEU A 56 5.43 2.11 -11.72
CA LEU A 56 4.41 1.06 -11.71
C LEU A 56 3.33 1.31 -12.77
N TYR A 57 2.76 2.51 -12.84
CA TYR A 57 1.70 2.82 -13.80
C TYR A 57 2.21 2.81 -15.24
N LYS A 58 3.45 3.29 -15.50
CA LYS A 58 4.04 3.23 -16.84
C LYS A 58 4.19 1.81 -17.37
N ASN A 59 4.50 0.85 -16.48
CA ASN A 59 4.74 -0.54 -16.85
C ASN A 59 3.47 -1.41 -16.77
N HIS A 60 2.53 -1.06 -15.89
CA HIS A 60 1.35 -1.86 -15.54
C HIS A 60 0.10 -0.97 -15.35
N ALA A 61 -0.21 -0.13 -16.34
CA ALA A 61 -1.38 0.75 -16.29
C ALA A 61 -2.71 -0.02 -16.12
N ASP A 62 -2.74 -1.28 -16.56
CA ASP A 62 -3.86 -2.20 -16.48
C ASP A 62 -4.12 -2.73 -15.05
N TRP A 63 -3.15 -2.59 -14.13
CA TRP A 63 -3.32 -2.96 -12.72
C TRP A 63 -4.17 -1.97 -11.94
N THR A 64 -4.53 -0.83 -12.52
CA THR A 64 -5.42 0.13 -11.89
C THR A 64 -6.88 -0.30 -12.10
N ILE A 65 -7.72 -0.20 -11.07
CA ILE A 65 -9.18 -0.40 -11.21
C ILE A 65 -9.73 0.63 -12.21
N HIS A 66 -10.42 0.16 -13.25
CA HIS A 66 -11.07 1.01 -14.24
C HIS A 66 -12.17 0.29 -15.01
N LEU A 67 -13.19 1.04 -15.40
CA LEU A 67 -14.20 0.58 -16.34
C LEU A 67 -13.66 0.71 -17.78
N LEU A 68 -13.97 -0.28 -18.61
CA LEU A 68 -13.67 -0.22 -20.04
C LEU A 68 -14.38 0.99 -20.68
N ASP A 69 -13.66 1.70 -21.53
CA ASP A 69 -14.14 2.87 -22.30
C ASP A 69 -14.71 4.03 -21.46
N ARG A 70 -14.26 4.18 -20.20
CA ARG A 70 -14.64 5.29 -19.32
C ARG A 70 -13.43 5.97 -18.70
N GLU A 71 -13.57 7.27 -18.44
CA GLU A 71 -12.57 8.00 -17.68
C GLU A 71 -12.53 7.50 -16.22
N LYS A 72 -11.31 7.34 -15.70
CA LYS A 72 -11.07 6.86 -14.33
C LYS A 72 -11.41 7.96 -13.33
N SER A 73 -12.22 7.65 -12.31
CA SER A 73 -12.54 8.62 -11.26
C SER A 73 -11.32 8.82 -10.34
N VAL A 74 -10.95 10.08 -10.12
CA VAL A 74 -9.79 10.44 -9.29
C VAL A 74 -10.23 10.86 -7.89
N GLY A 75 -9.56 10.33 -6.86
CA GLY A 75 -9.67 10.76 -5.47
C GLY A 75 -8.28 11.06 -4.97
N ARG A 76 -8.06 12.23 -4.37
CA ARG A 76 -6.74 12.68 -3.88
C ARG A 76 -5.59 12.50 -4.90
N ASN A 77 -5.85 12.73 -6.20
CA ASN A 77 -4.87 12.57 -7.29
C ASN A 77 -4.27 11.16 -7.47
N GLN A 78 -4.89 10.13 -6.92
CA GLN A 78 -4.44 8.74 -7.01
C GLN A 78 -5.56 7.82 -7.46
N TYR A 79 -5.23 6.58 -7.80
CA TYR A 79 -6.15 5.50 -8.17
C TYR A 79 -5.89 4.27 -7.30
N VAL A 80 -6.76 3.28 -7.39
CA VAL A 80 -6.68 2.04 -6.59
C VAL A 80 -6.16 0.92 -7.48
N LEU A 81 -5.25 0.09 -6.94
CA LEU A 81 -4.76 -1.13 -7.56
C LEU A 81 -5.82 -2.24 -7.51
N ASP A 82 -5.89 -3.08 -8.53
CA ASP A 82 -6.80 -4.21 -8.59
C ASP A 82 -6.25 -5.40 -7.79
N LEU A 83 -6.61 -5.47 -6.51
CA LEU A 83 -6.22 -6.58 -5.63
C LEU A 83 -7.00 -7.88 -5.89
N THR A 84 -7.89 -7.94 -6.87
CA THR A 84 -8.46 -9.22 -7.31
C THR A 84 -7.44 -10.07 -8.08
N ARG A 85 -6.34 -9.45 -8.52
CA ARG A 85 -5.28 -10.03 -9.35
C ARG A 85 -4.09 -10.48 -8.52
N GLN A 86 -3.68 -11.73 -8.67
CA GLN A 86 -2.63 -12.34 -7.84
C GLN A 86 -1.26 -11.68 -8.09
N GLU A 87 -0.95 -11.29 -9.32
CA GLU A 87 0.29 -10.63 -9.70
C GLU A 87 0.46 -9.26 -9.05
N VAL A 88 -0.64 -8.54 -8.79
CA VAL A 88 -0.64 -7.26 -8.06
C VAL A 88 -0.30 -7.51 -6.60
N VAL A 89 -0.96 -8.50 -5.97
CA VAL A 89 -0.69 -8.90 -4.59
C VAL A 89 0.75 -9.37 -4.41
N ASP A 90 1.28 -10.15 -5.36
CA ASP A 90 2.66 -10.63 -5.35
C ASP A 90 3.67 -9.50 -5.47
N TYR A 91 3.44 -8.55 -6.39
CA TYR A 91 4.27 -7.37 -6.53
C TYR A 91 4.34 -6.55 -5.23
N LEU A 92 3.18 -6.30 -4.59
CA LEU A 92 3.12 -5.53 -3.36
C LEU A 92 3.84 -6.25 -2.22
N PHE A 93 3.61 -7.56 -2.09
CA PHE A 93 4.29 -8.39 -1.09
C PHE A 93 5.80 -8.32 -1.26
N ASP A 94 6.32 -8.50 -2.48
CA ASP A 94 7.75 -8.48 -2.76
C ASP A 94 8.35 -7.10 -2.54
N SER A 95 7.67 -6.05 -2.98
CA SER A 95 8.14 -4.66 -2.85
C SER A 95 8.24 -4.23 -1.39
N ILE A 96 7.21 -4.52 -0.59
CA ILE A 96 7.20 -4.20 0.84
C ILE A 96 8.18 -5.10 1.61
N SER A 97 8.23 -6.40 1.30
CA SER A 97 9.19 -7.34 1.91
C SER A 97 10.63 -6.86 1.76
N LYS A 98 11.00 -6.37 0.57
CA LYS A 98 12.36 -5.84 0.32
C LYS A 98 12.69 -4.68 1.24
N ILE A 99 11.73 -3.81 1.54
CA ILE A 99 11.94 -2.67 2.44
C ILE A 99 12.03 -3.15 3.89
N ILE A 100 11.11 -4.01 4.35
CA ILE A 100 11.14 -4.57 5.70
C ILE A 100 12.51 -5.20 6.00
N ILE A 101 13.00 -6.03 5.08
CA ILE A 101 14.32 -6.70 5.20
C ILE A 101 15.45 -5.68 5.21
N LYS A 102 15.42 -4.70 4.28
CA LYS A 102 16.48 -3.71 4.13
C LYS A 102 16.62 -2.77 5.34
N THR A 103 15.54 -2.53 6.07
CA THR A 103 15.53 -1.58 7.21
C THR A 103 15.43 -2.27 8.56
N ASN A 104 15.37 -3.60 8.62
CA ASN A 104 15.02 -4.34 9.83
C ASN A 104 13.82 -3.71 10.56
N LEU A 105 12.74 -3.49 9.80
CA LEU A 105 11.65 -2.62 10.22
C LEU A 105 10.95 -3.13 11.49
N ASP A 106 10.62 -2.24 12.42
CA ASP A 106 9.89 -2.59 13.65
C ASP A 106 8.40 -2.32 13.53
N TYR A 107 8.01 -1.33 12.71
CA TYR A 107 6.65 -0.84 12.64
C TYR A 107 6.23 -0.42 11.22
N ILE A 108 4.99 -0.73 10.85
CA ILE A 108 4.34 -0.24 9.63
C ILE A 108 3.05 0.49 9.99
N LYS A 109 2.90 1.73 9.51
CA LYS A 109 1.60 2.38 9.35
C LYS A 109 1.08 2.07 7.94
N TRP A 110 0.04 1.25 7.86
CA TRP A 110 -0.60 0.83 6.60
C TRP A 110 -1.81 1.70 6.32
N ASP A 111 -1.73 2.57 5.32
CA ASP A 111 -2.75 3.57 5.03
C ASP A 111 -3.52 3.30 3.73
N MET A 112 -4.66 3.97 3.58
CA MET A 112 -5.55 3.88 2.42
C MET A 112 -6.43 5.14 2.35
N ASN A 113 -6.09 6.07 1.45
CA ASN A 113 -6.64 7.43 1.48
C ASN A 113 -7.69 7.76 0.42
N ARG A 114 -8.34 6.75 -0.18
CA ARG A 114 -9.53 6.98 -1.02
C ARG A 114 -10.42 5.76 -1.09
N HIS A 115 -11.73 5.97 -1.23
CA HIS A 115 -12.65 4.88 -1.53
C HIS A 115 -12.45 4.35 -2.96
N ILE A 116 -12.83 3.08 -3.15
CA ILE A 116 -12.89 2.43 -4.45
C ILE A 116 -14.03 3.06 -5.26
N THR A 117 -13.71 3.48 -6.47
CA THR A 117 -14.66 3.85 -7.52
C THR A 117 -14.44 2.93 -8.71
N ASP A 118 -15.30 3.00 -9.73
CA ASP A 118 -15.09 2.29 -10.99
C ASP A 118 -14.95 0.76 -10.82
N ILE A 119 -15.68 0.19 -9.84
CA ILE A 119 -15.65 -1.23 -9.43
C ILE A 119 -15.70 -2.16 -10.64
N TYR A 120 -14.54 -2.69 -11.02
CA TYR A 120 -14.33 -3.53 -12.20
C TYR A 120 -12.93 -4.16 -12.16
N SER A 121 -12.81 -5.40 -12.64
CA SER A 121 -11.51 -6.02 -12.96
C SER A 121 -11.51 -6.50 -14.40
N ILE A 122 -10.43 -6.24 -15.12
CA ILE A 122 -10.27 -6.74 -16.51
C ILE A 122 -10.04 -8.26 -16.57
N GLU A 123 -9.66 -8.89 -15.46
CA GLU A 123 -9.41 -10.33 -15.35
C GLU A 123 -10.65 -11.12 -14.92
N LEU A 124 -11.75 -10.44 -14.59
CA LEU A 124 -13.02 -11.07 -14.24
C LEU A 124 -13.97 -11.06 -15.44
N ASP A 125 -14.62 -12.20 -15.68
CA ASP A 125 -15.69 -12.28 -16.67
C ASP A 125 -16.87 -11.39 -16.29
N SER A 126 -17.72 -11.02 -17.25
CA SER A 126 -18.87 -10.14 -17.02
C SER A 126 -19.82 -10.64 -15.92
N GLU A 127 -19.97 -11.95 -15.79
CA GLU A 127 -20.82 -12.59 -14.77
C GLU A 127 -20.20 -12.52 -13.37
N GLN A 128 -18.89 -12.33 -13.27
CA GLN A 128 -18.11 -12.29 -12.02
C GLN A 128 -17.85 -10.87 -11.51
N GLN A 129 -18.18 -9.82 -12.27
CA GLN A 129 -17.90 -8.44 -11.87
C GLN A 129 -18.56 -8.05 -10.54
N MET A 130 -19.70 -8.67 -10.20
CA MET A 130 -20.36 -8.47 -8.91
C MET A 130 -19.59 -9.07 -7.72
N GLU A 131 -18.59 -9.91 -7.97
CA GLU A 131 -17.71 -10.48 -6.95
C GLU A 131 -16.53 -9.56 -6.60
N PHE A 132 -16.27 -8.54 -7.42
CA PHE A 132 -15.10 -7.67 -7.33
C PHE A 132 -14.86 -7.16 -5.91
N GLY A 133 -15.88 -6.55 -5.30
CA GLY A 133 -15.75 -5.92 -3.98
C GLY A 133 -15.30 -6.91 -2.91
N HIS A 134 -15.80 -8.16 -2.96
CA HIS A 134 -15.39 -9.20 -2.03
C HIS A 134 -13.99 -9.74 -2.36
N ARG A 135 -13.70 -10.01 -3.64
CA ARG A 135 -12.39 -10.49 -4.10
C ARG A 135 -11.27 -9.51 -3.79
N TYR A 136 -11.52 -8.20 -3.89
CA TYR A 136 -10.57 -7.16 -3.51
C TYR A 136 -10.17 -7.28 -2.04
N ILE A 137 -11.14 -7.46 -1.15
CA ILE A 137 -10.90 -7.63 0.29
C ILE A 137 -10.15 -8.93 0.57
N LEU A 138 -10.46 -10.02 -0.14
CA LEU A 138 -9.72 -11.27 -0.03
C LEU A 138 -8.25 -11.11 -0.46
N GLY A 139 -7.97 -10.37 -1.53
CA GLY A 139 -6.61 -10.06 -1.97
C GLY A 139 -5.84 -9.19 -0.97
N LEU A 140 -6.50 -8.19 -0.38
CA LEU A 140 -5.94 -7.40 0.73
C LEU A 140 -5.59 -8.29 1.92
N TYR A 141 -6.50 -9.15 2.35
CA TYR A 141 -6.27 -10.06 3.47
C TYR A 141 -5.18 -11.08 3.18
N GLN A 142 -5.09 -11.59 1.97
CA GLN A 142 -3.99 -12.46 1.55
C GLN A 142 -2.64 -11.73 1.64
N LEU A 143 -2.57 -10.47 1.20
CA LEU A 143 -1.36 -9.66 1.28
C LEU A 143 -0.93 -9.44 2.74
N LEU A 144 -1.87 -9.01 3.59
CA LEU A 144 -1.63 -8.79 5.01
C LEU A 144 -1.19 -10.08 5.71
N ASP A 145 -1.90 -11.18 5.50
CA ASP A 145 -1.59 -12.50 6.09
C ASP A 145 -0.16 -12.96 5.76
N ARG A 146 0.23 -12.84 4.49
CA ARG A 146 1.59 -13.18 4.04
C ARG A 146 2.64 -12.32 4.72
N LEU A 147 2.38 -11.02 4.88
CA LEU A 147 3.33 -10.09 5.50
C LEU A 147 3.47 -10.35 7.00
N ILE A 148 2.37 -10.48 7.75
CA ILE A 148 2.44 -10.73 9.20
C ILE A 148 3.03 -12.10 9.50
N THR A 149 2.77 -13.11 8.65
CA THR A 149 3.33 -14.45 8.81
C THR A 149 4.83 -14.47 8.58
N LYS A 150 5.30 -13.74 7.55
CA LYS A 150 6.73 -13.67 7.22
C LYS A 150 7.52 -12.77 8.16
N PHE A 151 6.89 -11.71 8.67
CA PHE A 151 7.52 -10.69 9.51
C PHE A 151 6.76 -10.51 10.84
N PRO A 152 6.68 -11.57 11.68
CA PRO A 152 5.84 -11.57 12.88
C PRO A 152 6.31 -10.60 13.98
N SER A 153 7.53 -10.06 13.87
CA SER A 153 8.07 -9.05 14.77
C SER A 153 7.71 -7.62 14.39
N VAL A 154 7.16 -7.38 13.20
CA VAL A 154 6.76 -6.05 12.74
C VAL A 154 5.37 -5.73 13.30
N LEU A 155 5.25 -4.61 14.02
CA LEU A 155 3.97 -4.11 14.47
C LEU A 155 3.25 -3.38 13.32
N PHE A 156 2.06 -3.84 12.97
CA PHE A 156 1.21 -3.18 11.98
C PHE A 156 0.17 -2.30 12.68
N GLU A 157 0.04 -1.06 12.22
CA GLU A 157 -1.06 -0.15 12.53
C GLU A 157 -1.88 0.11 11.26
N SER A 158 -3.18 -0.16 11.31
CA SER A 158 -4.07 0.14 10.19
C SER A 158 -4.48 1.62 10.18
N CYS A 159 -4.65 2.16 8.99
CA CYS A 159 -5.07 3.53 8.75
C CYS A 159 -5.88 3.59 7.45
N SER A 160 -6.88 4.45 7.43
CA SER A 160 -7.60 4.80 6.21
C SER A 160 -8.13 6.22 6.37
N SER A 161 -7.24 7.21 6.15
CA SER A 161 -7.49 8.63 6.47
C SER A 161 -8.06 8.82 7.88
N GLY A 162 -7.39 8.25 8.88
CA GLY A 162 -7.98 7.99 10.19
C GLY A 162 -8.64 6.61 10.25
N GLY A 163 -9.79 6.54 10.92
CA GLY A 163 -10.52 5.31 11.21
C GLY A 163 -11.42 4.79 10.10
N GLY A 164 -11.18 5.10 8.83
CA GLY A 164 -12.04 4.69 7.71
C GLY A 164 -12.19 3.16 7.54
N ARG A 165 -11.28 2.38 8.14
CA ARG A 165 -11.34 0.91 8.27
C ARG A 165 -10.98 0.45 9.69
N PHE A 166 -11.58 1.09 10.69
CA PHE A 166 -11.43 0.69 12.09
C PHE A 166 -12.43 -0.43 12.40
N ASP A 167 -12.10 -1.66 12.01
CA ASP A 167 -12.97 -2.83 12.14
C ASP A 167 -12.23 -4.10 12.59
N LEU A 168 -13.00 -5.10 13.03
CA LEU A 168 -12.46 -6.36 13.56
C LEU A 168 -11.71 -7.20 12.53
N GLY A 169 -12.01 -7.04 11.23
CA GLY A 169 -11.33 -7.75 10.16
C GLY A 169 -9.87 -7.31 10.06
N LEU A 170 -9.62 -6.00 10.03
CA LEU A 170 -8.26 -5.48 10.06
C LEU A 170 -7.56 -5.67 11.41
N MET A 171 -8.29 -5.69 12.54
CA MET A 171 -7.68 -5.96 13.86
C MET A 171 -7.04 -7.34 13.99
N TYR A 172 -7.46 -8.31 13.16
CA TYR A 172 -6.79 -9.60 13.09
C TYR A 172 -5.35 -9.48 12.58
N TYR A 173 -5.10 -8.55 11.65
CA TYR A 173 -3.79 -8.36 11.00
C TYR A 173 -2.97 -7.23 11.61
N ALA A 174 -3.62 -6.17 12.08
CA ALA A 174 -3.03 -4.97 12.65
C ALA A 174 -3.66 -4.71 14.03
N PRO A 175 -2.97 -5.01 15.15
CA PRO A 175 -3.57 -4.98 16.49
C PRO A 175 -3.91 -3.57 17.00
N GLN A 176 -3.59 -2.52 16.24
CA GLN A 176 -3.94 -1.14 16.53
C GLN A 176 -4.32 -0.39 15.23
N ALA A 177 -5.11 0.67 15.37
CA ALA A 177 -5.49 1.53 14.26
C ALA A 177 -5.32 3.01 14.60
N TRP A 178 -5.06 3.82 13.57
CA TRP A 178 -5.11 5.26 13.66
C TRP A 178 -6.57 5.73 13.76
N THR A 179 -6.99 6.20 14.93
CA THR A 179 -8.41 6.43 15.23
C THR A 179 -9.05 7.51 14.37
N SER A 180 -8.37 8.64 14.19
CA SER A 180 -8.86 9.80 13.44
C SER A 180 -7.69 10.66 13.03
N ASP A 181 -7.79 11.34 11.89
CA ASP A 181 -6.85 12.41 11.52
C ASP A 181 -7.07 13.70 12.35
N ASP A 182 -8.18 13.80 13.08
CA ASP A 182 -8.47 14.88 14.03
C ASP A 182 -7.73 14.63 15.37
N THR A 183 -6.88 15.58 15.77
CA THR A 183 -5.96 15.52 16.93
C THR A 183 -5.89 16.85 17.65
#